data_AF-A0A8W8I1M4-F1
#
_entry.id   AF-A0A8W8I1M4-F1
#
_cell.length_a   1.000
_cell.length_b   1.000
_cell.length_c   1.000
_cell.angle_alpha   90.00
_cell.angle_beta   90.00
_cell.angle_gamma   90.00
#
_symmetry.space_group_name_H-M   'P 1'
#
loop_
_entity.id
_entity.type
_entity.pdbx_description
1 polymer ?
#
loop_
_entity_poly.entity_id
_entity_poly.type
_entity_poly.pdbx_seq_one_letter_code
_entity_poly.pdbx_strand_id
1 'polypeptide(L)'
;LKRKPLGLIKRLRKAKKEAGPLEKPEVVKTHLRNMIIVPEMIGSIIGVYNGKTFNQVEVKPEMIGHYLGEFSITYKPVKHGRPGIGATHSSRFIPLK
;
A
#
# COMPACT_ATOMS: atom_id res chain seq x y z
N LEU A 1 -13.37 -18.10 -6.34
CA LEU A 1 -12.09 -17.38 -6.12
C LEU A 1 -10.92 -18.37 -6.04
N LYS A 2 -9.73 -18.01 -6.55
CA LYS A 2 -8.49 -18.81 -6.38
C LYS A 2 -8.08 -18.92 -4.89
N ARG A 3 -7.20 -19.86 -4.55
CA ARG A 3 -6.71 -20.12 -3.18
C ARG A 3 -6.03 -18.91 -2.52
N LYS A 4 -5.30 -18.09 -3.29
CA LYS A 4 -4.53 -16.93 -2.79
C LYS A 4 -5.42 -15.78 -2.25
N PRO A 5 -6.42 -15.28 -3.00
CA PRO A 5 -7.39 -14.30 -2.48
C PRO A 5 -8.11 -14.73 -1.20
N LEU A 6 -8.55 -15.99 -1.13
CA LEU A 6 -9.22 -16.54 0.05
C LEU A 6 -8.30 -16.56 1.28
N GLY A 7 -7.01 -16.82 1.09
CA GLY A 7 -6.02 -16.75 2.15
C GLY A 7 -5.84 -15.34 2.72
N LEU A 8 -5.91 -14.31 1.87
CA LEU A 8 -5.82 -12.92 2.29
C LEU A 8 -7.05 -12.50 3.11
N ILE A 9 -8.26 -12.84 2.66
CA ILE A 9 -9.50 -12.54 3.40
C ILE A 9 -9.47 -13.17 4.81
N LYS A 10 -9.00 -14.42 4.92
CA LYS A 10 -8.87 -15.09 6.23
C LYS A 10 -7.90 -14.35 7.16
N ARG A 11 -6.77 -13.86 6.64
CA ARG A 11 -5.79 -13.09 7.43
C ARG A 11 -6.36 -11.75 7.87
N LEU A 12 -7.06 -11.03 6.99
CA LEU A 12 -7.72 -9.77 7.33
C LEU A 12 -8.81 -9.96 8.39
N ARG A 13 -9.62 -11.02 8.26
CA ARG A 13 -10.64 -11.36 9.25
C ARG A 13 -10.05 -11.65 10.63
N LYS A 14 -8.89 -12.33 10.66
CA LYS A 14 -8.16 -12.59 11.89
C LYS A 14 -7.66 -11.28 12.52
N ALA A 15 -6.97 -10.45 11.73
CA ALA A 15 -6.44 -9.17 12.20
C ALA A 15 -7.54 -8.22 12.71
N LYS A 16 -8.69 -8.17 12.04
CA LYS A 16 -9.85 -7.38 12.47
C LYS A 16 -10.52 -7.90 13.75
N LYS A 17 -10.43 -9.21 14.02
CA LYS A 17 -10.96 -9.83 15.25
C LYS A 17 -10.02 -9.61 16.44
N GLU A 18 -8.72 -9.59 16.19
CA GLU A 18 -7.69 -9.37 17.22
C GLU A 18 -7.59 -7.90 17.62
N ALA A 19 -7.96 -6.98 16.74
CA ALA A 19 -8.08 -5.56 17.06
C ALA A 19 -9.25 -5.28 18.01
N GLY A 20 -9.01 -4.49 19.05
CA GLY A 20 -10.06 -3.97 19.93
C GLY A 20 -10.98 -2.98 19.21
N PRO A 21 -12.12 -2.59 19.83
CA PRO A 21 -13.15 -1.75 19.19
C PRO A 21 -12.69 -0.34 18.76
N LEU A 22 -11.50 0.09 19.18
CA LEU A 22 -10.95 1.41 18.83
C LEU A 22 -9.48 1.35 18.36
N GLU A 23 -8.90 0.15 18.23
CA GLU A 23 -7.50 -0.01 17.86
C GLU A 23 -7.33 -0.31 16.38
N LYS A 24 -6.24 0.22 15.81
CA LYS A 24 -5.90 -0.03 14.40
C LYS A 24 -5.47 -1.49 14.24
N PRO A 25 -6.08 -2.26 13.33
CA PRO A 25 -5.72 -3.66 13.12
C PRO A 25 -4.30 -3.80 12.56
N GLU A 26 -3.70 -4.95 12.82
CA GLU A 26 -2.35 -5.27 12.33
C GLU A 26 -2.28 -5.21 10.80
N VAL A 27 -1.16 -4.68 10.30
CA VAL A 27 -0.92 -4.50 8.86
C VAL A 27 -0.71 -5.84 8.17
N VAL A 28 -1.66 -6.23 7.32
CA VAL A 28 -1.53 -7.46 6.53
C VAL A 28 -0.84 -7.16 5.20
N LYS A 29 0.37 -7.70 5.02
CA LYS A 29 1.17 -7.53 3.79
C LYS A 29 0.68 -8.43 2.66
N THR A 30 0.60 -7.88 1.45
CA THR A 30 0.18 -8.60 0.24
C THR A 30 0.92 -8.15 -1.01
N HIS A 31 1.13 -9.10 -1.92
CA HIS A 31 1.60 -8.86 -3.30
C HIS A 31 0.45 -8.89 -4.31
N LEU A 32 -0.77 -9.20 -3.87
CA LEU A 32 -1.95 -9.31 -4.73
C LEU A 32 -2.47 -7.91 -5.07
N ARG A 33 -2.02 -7.37 -6.20
CA ARG A 33 -2.47 -6.06 -6.72
C ARG A 33 -3.75 -6.14 -7.55
N ASN A 34 -4.07 -7.33 -8.05
CA ASN A 34 -5.21 -7.61 -8.92
C ASN A 34 -6.50 -7.97 -8.16
N MET A 35 -6.52 -7.78 -6.84
CA MET A 35 -7.68 -8.10 -6.00
C MET A 35 -8.58 -6.88 -5.86
N ILE A 36 -9.89 -7.10 -5.99
CA ILE A 36 -10.92 -6.08 -5.79
C ILE A 36 -11.19 -5.93 -4.28
N ILE A 37 -11.38 -4.69 -3.83
CA ILE A 37 -11.77 -4.40 -2.45
C ILE A 37 -13.22 -4.83 -2.24
N VAL A 38 -13.40 -5.74 -1.28
CA VAL A 38 -14.70 -6.29 -0.86
C VAL A 38 -15.14 -5.57 0.43
N PRO A 39 -16.45 -5.34 0.66
CA PRO A 39 -16.94 -4.66 1.86
C PRO A 39 -16.46 -5.25 3.20
N GLU A 40 -16.17 -6.56 3.24
CA GLU A 40 -15.62 -7.22 4.43
C GLU A 40 -14.26 -6.64 4.89
N MET A 41 -13.51 -6.03 3.97
CA MET A 41 -12.17 -5.49 4.21
C MET A 41 -12.19 -4.08 4.82
N ILE A 42 -13.34 -3.44 4.93
CA ILE A 42 -13.47 -2.07 5.44
C ILE A 42 -12.90 -2.00 6.87
N GLY A 43 -12.09 -0.97 7.12
CA GLY A 43 -11.42 -0.74 8.40
C GLY A 43 -10.18 -1.62 8.63
N SER A 44 -9.77 -2.43 7.65
CA SER A 44 -8.50 -3.17 7.71
C SER A 44 -7.36 -2.35 7.11
N ILE A 45 -6.13 -2.57 7.61
CA ILE A 45 -4.92 -1.96 7.06
C ILE A 45 -4.18 -2.99 6.19
N ILE A 46 -4.07 -2.68 4.91
CA ILE A 46 -3.47 -3.57 3.91
C ILE A 46 -2.14 -2.98 3.45
N GLY A 47 -1.06 -3.75 3.58
CA GLY A 47 0.23 -3.42 2.99
C GLY A 47 0.31 -3.90 1.55
N VAL A 48 0.12 -3.01 0.56
CA VAL A 48 0.20 -3.36 -0.87
C VAL A 48 1.61 -3.15 -1.39
N TYR A 49 2.23 -4.21 -1.92
CA TYR A 49 3.57 -4.13 -2.49
C TYR A 49 3.62 -3.28 -3.77
N ASN A 50 4.55 -2.32 -3.83
CA ASN A 50 4.77 -1.45 -5.00
C ASN A 50 5.94 -1.88 -5.89
N GLY A 51 6.72 -2.91 -5.51
CA GLY A 51 7.96 -3.31 -6.18
C GLY A 51 9.24 -3.06 -5.38
N LYS A 52 9.16 -2.25 -4.31
CA LYS A 52 10.28 -1.96 -3.39
C LYS A 52 9.85 -2.02 -1.93
N THR A 53 8.71 -1.42 -1.60
CA THR A 53 8.16 -1.33 -0.25
C THR A 53 6.69 -1.74 -0.22
N PHE A 54 6.17 -2.03 0.98
CA PHE A 54 4.75 -2.22 1.21
C PHE A 54 4.13 -0.89 1.60
N ASN A 55 3.27 -0.36 0.73
CA ASN A 55 2.51 0.85 1.04
C ASN A 55 1.33 0.48 1.94
N GLN A 56 1.20 1.13 3.09
CA GLN A 56 0.09 0.87 4.00
C GLN A 56 -1.13 1.66 3.54
N VAL A 57 -2.22 0.95 3.24
CA VAL A 57 -3.48 1.51 2.80
C VAL A 57 -4.55 1.11 3.81
N GLU A 58 -5.16 2.11 4.42
CA GLU A 58 -6.35 1.94 5.25
C GLU A 58 -7.59 1.92 4.36
N VAL A 59 -8.35 0.83 4.40
CA VAL A 59 -9.49 0.61 3.50
C VAL A 59 -10.71 1.40 3.98
N LYS A 60 -11.10 2.41 3.21
CA LYS A 60 -12.31 3.20 3.41
C LYS A 60 -13.51 2.63 2.62
N PRO A 61 -14.76 2.91 3.04
CA PRO A 61 -15.96 2.45 2.31
C PRO A 61 -16.04 2.95 0.86
N GLU A 62 -15.52 4.14 0.58
CA GLU A 62 -15.49 4.73 -0.78
C GLU A 62 -14.60 3.95 -1.76
N MET A 63 -13.73 3.07 -1.25
CA MET A 63 -12.78 2.30 -2.06
C MET A 63 -13.34 0.95 -2.54
N ILE A 64 -14.59 0.61 -2.21
CA ILE A 64 -15.22 -0.64 -2.62
C ILE A 64 -15.30 -0.71 -4.15
N GLY A 65 -15.00 -1.89 -4.72
CA GLY A 65 -15.05 -2.10 -6.17
C GLY A 65 -13.77 -1.72 -6.92
N HIS A 66 -12.86 -0.96 -6.30
CA HIS A 66 -11.55 -0.66 -6.87
C HIS A 66 -10.56 -1.81 -6.67
N TYR A 67 -9.52 -1.85 -7.51
CA TYR A 67 -8.40 -2.79 -7.32
C TYR A 67 -7.40 -2.28 -6.29
N LEU A 68 -6.85 -3.18 -5.47
CA LEU A 68 -5.80 -2.86 -4.50
C LEU A 68 -4.57 -2.19 -5.13
N GLY A 69 -4.27 -2.53 -6.39
CA GLY A 69 -3.17 -1.94 -7.14
C GLY A 69 -3.31 -0.43 -7.41
N GLU A 70 -4.54 0.11 -7.45
CA GLU A 70 -4.80 1.53 -7.71
C GLU A 70 -4.28 2.42 -6.58
N PHE A 71 -4.28 1.90 -5.35
CA PHE A 71 -3.87 2.63 -4.14
C PHE A 71 -2.36 2.56 -3.86
N SER A 72 -1.58 1.93 -4.74
CA SER A 72 -0.14 1.76 -4.55
C SER A 72 0.62 2.07 -5.84
N ILE A 73 1.15 3.28 -5.93
CA ILE A 73 1.93 3.74 -7.08
C ILE A 73 3.22 2.92 -7.19
N THR A 74 3.48 2.36 -8.37
CA THR A 74 4.64 1.48 -8.65
C THR A 74 5.94 2.23 -8.93
N TYR A 75 5.85 3.51 -9.27
CA TYR A 75 6.99 4.35 -9.61
C TYR A 75 7.02 5.61 -8.74
N LYS A 76 8.18 6.24 -8.65
CA LYS A 76 8.29 7.57 -8.05
C LYS A 76 8.04 8.61 -9.15
N PRO A 77 7.02 9.47 -9.04
CA PRO A 77 6.76 10.48 -10.07
C PRO A 77 7.97 11.40 -10.22
N VAL A 78 8.45 11.54 -11.45
CA VAL A 78 9.55 12.44 -11.79
C VAL A 78 8.97 13.85 -11.93
N LYS A 79 9.42 14.77 -11.08
CA LYS A 79 9.11 16.19 -11.21
C LYS A 79 10.25 16.85 -11.96
N HIS A 80 9.96 17.46 -13.10
CA HIS A 80 10.92 18.33 -13.78
C HIS A 80 11.03 19.62 -12.97
N GLY A 81 12.14 19.77 -12.27
CA GLY A 81 12.44 20.92 -11.43
C GLY A 81 13.95 21.09 -11.30
N ARG A 82 14.41 21.88 -10.33
CA ARG A 82 15.84 21.92 -10.01
C ARG A 82 16.34 20.49 -9.76
N PRO A 83 17.49 20.07 -10.33
CA PRO A 83 18.08 18.79 -10.02
C PRO A 83 18.13 18.63 -8.50
N GLY A 84 17.51 17.57 -7.98
CA GLY A 84 17.71 17.20 -6.58
C GLY A 84 19.20 17.01 -6.32
N ILE A 85 19.66 17.31 -5.11
CA ILE A 85 21.06 17.08 -4.73
C ILE A 85 21.39 15.61 -5.01
N GLY A 86 22.38 15.37 -5.88
CA GLY A 86 22.77 14.02 -6.31
C GLY A 86 21.98 13.41 -7.48
N ALA A 87 21.07 14.14 -8.13
CA ALA A 87 20.28 13.65 -9.26
C ALA A 87 21.01 13.67 -10.61
N THR A 88 21.89 14.66 -10.83
CA THR A 88 22.77 14.74 -12.02
C THR A 88 24.23 14.60 -11.62
N HIS A 89 25.09 14.14 -12.53
CA HIS A 89 26.54 14.03 -12.30
C HIS A 89 27.17 15.36 -11.81
N SER A 90 26.67 16.49 -12.32
CA SER A 90 27.08 17.84 -11.91
C SER A 90 26.59 18.25 -10.52
N SER A 91 25.45 17.71 -10.05
CA SER A 91 24.89 18.04 -8.73
C SER A 91 25.54 17.30 -7.56
N ARG A 92 26.41 16.32 -7.83
CA ARG A 92 27.14 15.55 -6.80
C ARG A 92 28.18 16.37 -6.05
N PHE A 93 28.66 17.46 -6.66
CA PHE A 93 29.72 18.33 -6.13
C PHE A 93 29.21 19.63 -5.51
N ILE A 94 27.88 19.80 -5.39
CA ILE A 94 27.33 20.97 -4.71
C ILE A 94 27.51 20.75 -3.20
N PRO A 95 28.31 21.57 -2.50
CA PRO A 95 28.51 21.43 -1.06
C PRO A 95 27.19 21.69 -0.34
N LEU A 96 26.83 20.78 0.57
CA LEU A 96 25.73 20.98 1.51
C LEU A 96 26.19 22.05 2.51
N LYS A 97 25.45 23.16 2.59
CA LYS A 97 25.64 24.16 3.64
C LYS A 97 24.86 23.73 4.88
#